data_AF-A0A6J5ZJE7-F1
#
_entry.id   AF-A0A6J5ZJE7-F1
#
_cell.length_a   1.000
_cell.length_b   1.000
_cell.length_c   1.000
_cell.angle_alpha   90.00
_cell.angle_beta   90.00
_cell.angle_gamma   90.00
#
_symmetry.space_group_name_H-M   'P 1'
#
loop_
_entity.id
_entity.type
_entity.pdbx_description
1 polymer ?
#
loop_
_entity_poly.entity_id
_entity_poly.type
_entity_poly.pdbx_seq_one_letter_code
_entity_poly.pdbx_strand_id
1 'polypeptide(L)'
;MQREGESIGLTTVYRSLQSLVNDKIVDVLRREDGEAIYRLCGEAHHHHLVCKGCGDTVEIEGGAIEKWAKVMAEEHGFRDIGHTAEIFGICAKC
;
A
#
# COMPACT_ATOMS: atom_id res chain seq x y z
N MET A 1 11.99 -1.90 15.98
CA MET A 1 13.20 -2.73 16.07
C MET A 1 14.34 -1.84 16.54
N GLN A 2 14.85 -2.08 17.75
CA GLN A 2 16.05 -1.40 18.28
C GLN A 2 17.21 -2.39 18.23
N ARG A 3 18.31 -2.01 17.58
CA ARG A 3 19.64 -2.58 17.84
C ARG A 3 20.68 -1.46 17.87
N GLU A 4 21.30 -1.37 19.04
CA GLU A 4 22.67 -0.96 19.38
C GLU A 4 23.29 0.25 18.66
N GLY A 5 23.34 1.39 19.36
CA GLY A 5 24.43 2.37 19.21
C GLY A 5 24.03 3.82 18.98
N GLU A 6 22.99 4.08 18.19
CA GLU A 6 22.55 5.45 17.88
C GLU A 6 21.05 5.61 18.10
N SER A 7 20.65 6.60 18.91
CA SER A 7 19.25 6.98 19.03
C SER A 7 18.82 7.71 17.75
N ILE A 8 18.44 6.96 16.72
CA ILE A 8 17.81 7.53 15.54
C ILE A 8 16.47 8.13 15.99
N GLY A 9 16.33 9.44 15.85
CA GLY A 9 15.08 10.12 16.16
C GLY A 9 13.96 9.66 15.24
N LEU A 10 12.73 9.56 15.77
CA LEU A 10 11.54 9.16 15.00
C LEU A 10 11.36 10.01 13.74
N THR A 11 11.64 11.32 13.82
CA THR A 11 11.60 12.23 12.66
C THR A 11 12.52 11.77 11.52
N THR A 12 13.72 11.27 11.84
CA THR A 12 14.66 10.74 10.85
C THR A 12 14.10 9.46 10.22
N VAL A 13 13.51 8.57 11.02
CA VAL A 13 12.86 7.35 10.53
C VAL A 13 11.72 7.68 9.56
N TYR A 14 10.81 8.58 9.95
CA TYR A 14 9.68 8.98 9.11
C TYR A 14 10.12 9.67 7.81
N ARG A 15 11.16 10.53 7.86
CA ARG A 15 11.72 11.14 6.65
C ARG A 15 12.31 10.10 5.70
N SER A 16 13.02 9.12 6.23
CA SER A 16 13.58 8.03 5.42
C SER A 16 12.47 7.18 4.78
N LEU A 17 11.46 6.80 5.56
CA LEU A 17 10.29 6.07 5.04
C LEU A 17 9.55 6.87 3.96
N GLN A 18 9.36 8.18 4.16
CA GLN A 18 8.74 9.05 3.16
C GLN A 18 9.58 9.16 1.88
N SER A 19 10.91 9.16 1.98
CA SER A 19 11.79 9.12 0.81
C SER A 19 11.58 7.83 0.02
N LEU A 20 11.54 6.69 0.70
CA LEU A 20 11.30 5.39 0.07
C LEU A 20 9.91 5.32 -0.60
N VAL A 21 8.90 6.00 -0.03
CA VAL A 21 7.57 6.14 -0.66
C VAL A 21 7.66 6.97 -1.95
N ASN A 22 8.35 8.11 -1.89
CA ASN A 22 8.52 8.98 -3.05
C ASN A 22 9.29 8.28 -4.19
N ASP A 23 10.24 7.43 -3.82
CA ASP A 23 11.04 6.61 -4.76
C ASP A 23 10.27 5.37 -5.25
N LYS A 24 9.01 5.18 -4.83
CA LYS A 24 8.16 4.02 -5.13
C LYS A 24 8.76 2.68 -4.70
N ILE A 25 9.67 2.70 -3.73
CA ILE A 25 10.30 1.50 -3.15
C ILE A 25 9.38 0.89 -2.11
N VAL A 26 8.72 1.71 -1.30
CA VAL A 26 7.71 1.25 -0.33
C VAL A 26 6.36 1.93 -0.58
N ASP A 27 5.29 1.20 -0.37
CA ASP A 27 3.93 1.73 -0.36
C ASP A 27 3.52 2.13 1.06
N VAL A 28 2.56 3.05 1.18
CA VAL A 28 2.06 3.52 2.48
C VAL A 28 0.54 3.42 2.54
N LEU A 29 0.05 2.64 3.50
CA LEU A 29 -1.35 2.57 3.85
C LEU A 29 -1.62 3.43 5.08
N ARG A 30 -2.64 4.29 5.00
CA ARG A 30 -3.17 5.00 6.16
C ARG A 30 -4.45 4.35 6.65
N ARG A 31 -4.45 3.92 7.90
CA ARG A 31 -5.63 3.40 8.58
C ARG A 31 -6.56 4.53 9.01
N GLU A 32 -7.83 4.19 9.25
CA GLU A 32 -8.85 5.13 9.74
C GLU A 32 -8.50 5.71 11.13
N ASP A 33 -7.70 5.01 11.92
CA ASP A 33 -7.18 5.45 13.22
C ASP A 33 -5.96 6.39 13.12
N GLY A 34 -5.48 6.65 11.91
CA GLY A 34 -4.33 7.52 11.63
C GLY A 34 -2.97 6.81 11.62
N GLU A 35 -2.90 5.51 11.88
CA GLU A 35 -1.66 4.75 11.75
C GLU A 35 -1.22 4.61 10.29
N ALA A 36 0.08 4.80 10.04
CA ALA A 36 0.70 4.60 8.75
C ALA A 36 1.49 3.28 8.73
N ILE A 37 1.11 2.38 7.83
CA ILE A 37 1.79 1.12 7.59
C ILE A 37 2.59 1.26 6.29
N TYR A 38 3.91 1.14 6.40
CA TYR A 38 4.82 1.15 5.26
C TYR A 38 5.14 -0.28 4.82
N ARG A 39 5.11 -0.56 3.53
CA ARG A 39 5.31 -1.91 2.96
C ARG A 39 6.26 -1.88 1.79
N LEU A 40 7.22 -2.80 1.74
CA LEU A 40 8.07 -3.01 0.58
C LEU A 40 7.32 -3.94 -0.39
N CYS A 41 6.85 -3.40 -1.51
CA CYS A 41 6.12 -4.14 -2.52
C CYS A 41 7.03 -4.42 -3.72
N GLY A 42 6.87 -5.58 -4.36
CA GLY A 42 7.62 -5.93 -5.58
C GLY A 42 7.20 -5.12 -6.81
N GLU A 43 7.93 -5.28 -7.92
CA GLU A 43 7.69 -4.51 -9.16
C GLU A 43 6.39 -4.88 -9.90
N ALA A 44 5.79 -6.04 -9.61
CA ALA A 44 4.55 -6.47 -10.25
C ALA A 44 3.34 -5.71 -9.67
N HIS A 45 2.41 -5.26 -10.52
CA HIS A 45 1.16 -4.65 -10.05
C HIS A 45 0.31 -5.68 -9.30
N HIS A 46 0.05 -5.43 -8.02
CA HIS A 46 -0.81 -6.23 -7.16
C HIS A 46 -1.69 -5.32 -6.31
N HIS A 47 -2.73 -5.90 -5.71
CA HIS A 47 -3.56 -5.22 -4.74
C HIS A 47 -3.46 -5.89 -3.38
N HIS A 48 -4.12 -5.30 -2.39
CA HIS A 48 -4.05 -5.76 -1.02
C HIS A 48 -5.44 -6.02 -0.44
N LEU A 49 -5.57 -7.14 0.28
CA LEU A 49 -6.64 -7.38 1.22
C LEU A 49 -6.09 -7.18 2.64
N VAL A 50 -6.57 -6.15 3.33
CA VAL A 50 -6.05 -5.72 4.63
C VAL A 50 -7.07 -5.94 5.74
N CYS A 51 -6.66 -6.62 6.80
CA CYS A 51 -7.47 -6.79 8.01
C CYS A 51 -7.50 -5.50 8.84
N LYS A 52 -8.67 -4.89 9.03
CA LYS A 52 -8.86 -3.72 9.90
C LYS A 52 -8.56 -4.02 11.38
N GLY A 53 -8.72 -5.27 11.83
CA GLY A 53 -8.50 -5.66 13.23
C GLY A 53 -7.04 -5.80 13.65
N CYS A 54 -6.24 -6.53 12.87
CA CYS A 54 -4.85 -6.87 13.23
C CYS A 54 -3.78 -6.42 12.22
N GLY A 55 -4.19 -5.93 11.04
CA GLY A 55 -3.27 -5.52 9.98
C GLY A 55 -2.70 -6.64 9.13
N ASP A 56 -3.11 -7.90 9.36
CA ASP A 56 -2.77 -9.01 8.46
C ASP A 56 -3.17 -8.63 7.03
N THR A 57 -2.24 -8.81 6.10
CA THR A 57 -2.34 -8.31 4.73
C THR A 57 -1.99 -9.41 3.76
N VAL A 58 -2.83 -9.59 2.75
CA VAL A 58 -2.64 -10.59 1.69
C VAL A 58 -2.54 -9.87 0.34
N GLU A 59 -1.52 -10.22 -0.44
CA GLU A 59 -1.41 -9.80 -1.83
C GLU A 59 -2.44 -10.54 -2.69
N ILE A 60 -3.17 -9.79 -3.50
CA ILE A 60 -4.19 -10.33 -4.41
C ILE A 60 -3.97 -9.79 -5.82
N GLU A 61 -4.27 -10.62 -6.82
CA GLU A 61 -4.26 -10.20 -8.21
C GLU A 61 -5.50 -9.35 -8.53
N GLY A 62 -5.33 -8.31 -9.34
CA GLY A 62 -6.40 -7.37 -9.66
C GLY A 62 -7.48 -7.91 -10.60
N GLY A 63 -7.14 -8.87 -11.46
CA GLY A 63 -8.09 -9.60 -12.31
C GLY A 63 -9.17 -8.72 -12.96
N ALA A 64 -10.39 -8.76 -12.40
CA ALA A 64 -11.53 -7.99 -12.90
C ALA A 64 -11.39 -6.47 -12.74
N ILE A 65 -10.70 -6.00 -11.70
CA ILE A 65 -10.47 -4.57 -11.42
C ILE A 65 -9.61 -3.96 -12.52
N GLU A 66 -8.53 -4.64 -12.92
CA GLU A 66 -7.65 -4.24 -14.03
C GLU A 66 -8.44 -4.02 -15.32
N LYS A 67 -9.29 -5.00 -15.66
CA LYS A 67 -10.12 -4.93 -16.86
C LYS A 67 -11.12 -3.79 -16.79
N TRP A 68 -11.77 -3.62 -15.64
CA TRP A 68 -12.74 -2.55 -15.44
C TRP A 68 -12.08 -1.16 -15.56
N ALA A 69 -10.94 -0.94 -14.91
CA ALA A 69 -10.21 0.32 -14.96
C ALA A 69 -9.83 0.69 -16.40
N LYS A 70 -9.34 -0.30 -17.18
CA LYS A 70 -9.02 -0.11 -18.59
C LYS A 70 -10.24 0.26 -19.43
N VAL A 71 -11.37 -0.43 -19.26
CA VAL A 71 -12.61 -0.13 -20.02
C VAL A 71 -13.10 1.29 -19.71
N MET A 72 -13.12 1.69 -18.43
CA MET A 72 -13.53 3.05 -18.05
C MET A 72 -12.61 4.11 -18.65
N ALA A 73 -11.31 3.86 -18.68
CA ALA A 73 -10.37 4.78 -19.30
C ALA A 73 -10.63 4.95 -20.81
N GLU A 74 -10.85 3.85 -21.52
CA GLU A 74 -11.14 3.84 -22.96
C GLU A 74 -12.47 4.56 -23.27
N GLU A 75 -13.54 4.24 -22.55
CA GLU A 75 -14.87 4.83 -22.74
C GLU A 75 -14.88 6.35 -22.53
N HIS A 76 -14.03 6.84 -21.62
CA HIS A 76 -13.93 8.26 -21.29
C HIS A 76 -12.75 8.99 -21.96
N GLY A 77 -11.98 8.32 -22.81
CA GLY A 77 -10.88 8.92 -23.57
C GLY A 77 -9.64 9.29 -22.75
N PHE A 78 -9.43 8.67 -21.59
CA PHE A 78 -8.23 8.84 -20.77
C PHE A 78 -7.06 8.02 -21.33
N ARG A 79 -5.83 8.50 -21.09
CA ARG A 79 -4.57 7.86 -21.47
C ARG A 79 -3.60 7.89 -20.30
N ASP A 80 -2.59 7.02 -20.33
CA ASP A 80 -1.59 6.87 -19.25
C ASP A 80 -2.26 6.66 -17.88
N ILE A 81 -3.12 5.64 -17.81
CA ILE A 81 -3.91 5.37 -16.61
C ILE A 81 -3.10 4.60 -15.59
N GLY A 82 -3.30 4.96 -14.32
CA GLY A 82 -2.99 4.13 -13.18
C GLY A 82 -4.20 4.05 -12.25
N HIS A 83 -4.25 3.02 -11.43
CA HIS A 83 -5.25 2.89 -10.38
C HIS A 83 -4.61 2.37 -9.11
N THR A 84 -5.29 2.66 -8.01
CA THR A 84 -4.99 2.12 -6.69
C THR A 84 -6.27 1.47 -6.19
N ALA A 85 -6.19 0.19 -5.82
CA ALA A 85 -7.31 -0.55 -5.27
C ALA A 85 -6.83 -1.36 -4.06
N GLU A 86 -7.55 -1.24 -2.96
CA GLU A 86 -7.33 -2.02 -1.74
C GLU A 86 -8.67 -2.45 -1.17
N ILE A 87 -8.71 -3.66 -0.63
CA ILE A 87 -9.89 -4.23 0.02
C ILE A 87 -9.61 -4.26 1.52
N PHE A 88 -10.59 -3.82 2.31
CA PHE A 88 -10.49 -3.83 3.76
C PHE A 88 -11.56 -4.71 4.38
N GLY A 89 -11.19 -5.56 5.34
CA GLY A 89 -12.10 -6.49 6.01
C GLY A 89 -11.63 -6.91 7.39
N ILE A 90 -12.22 -7.94 7.98
CA ILE A 90 -11.73 -8.59 9.21
C ILE A 90 -11.31 -10.02 8.82
N CYS A 91 -10.08 -10.40 9.13
CA CYS A 91 -9.60 -11.74 8.81
C CYS A 91 -10.17 -12.76 9.80
N ALA A 92 -10.18 -14.04 9.39
CA ALA A 92 -10.72 -15.13 10.22
C ALA A 92 -9.93 -15.41 11.52
N LYS A 93 -8.74 -14.79 11.70
CA LYS A 93 -7.92 -14.94 12.91
C LYS A 93 -8.27 -13.90 13.99
N CYS A 94 -9.04 -12.87 13.65
CA CYS A 94 -9.55 -11.87 14.58
C CYS A 94 -10.87 -12.34 15.19
#